data_AF-A0A653D2I8-F1
#
_entry.id   AF-A0A653D2I8-F1
#
_cell.length_a   1.000
_cell.length_b   1.000
_cell.length_c   1.000
_cell.angle_alpha   90.00
_cell.angle_beta   90.00
_cell.angle_gamma   90.00
#
_symmetry.space_group_name_H-M   'P 1'
#
loop_
_entity.id
_entity.type
_entity.pdbx_description
1 polymer ?
#
loop_
_entity_poly.entity_id
_entity_poly.type
_entity_poly.pdbx_seq_one_letter_code
_entity_poly.pdbx_strand_id
1 'polypeptide(L)'
;MKLDVYSRPILMQHYPLYRQSDADCNDFDAAPLPIKHERFRERWECLSQEATYQLLTQAIFTPNNYAYAKCEIPRESHQRFTYLAGAILIFLWLIYSLTFRRRSSKYKYR
;
A
#
# COMPACT_ATOMS: atom_id res chain seq x y z
N MET A 1 2.45 -29.16 -8.21
CA MET A 1 3.72 -28.44 -8.42
C MET A 1 4.37 -28.29 -7.05
N LYS A 2 5.46 -29.02 -6.78
CA LYS A 2 6.15 -28.99 -5.48
C LYS A 2 7.09 -27.78 -5.51
N LEU A 3 6.85 -26.78 -4.65
CA LEU A 3 7.79 -25.67 -4.45
C LEU A 3 8.92 -26.18 -3.55
N ASP A 4 9.97 -26.77 -4.14
CA ASP A 4 11.17 -27.26 -3.42
C ASP A 4 12.24 -26.16 -3.24
N VAL A 5 11.90 -24.90 -3.53
CA VAL A 5 12.79 -23.75 -3.34
C VAL A 5 12.27 -22.94 -2.16
N TYR A 6 12.96 -23.03 -1.02
CA TYR A 6 12.71 -22.13 0.11
C TYR A 6 13.09 -20.71 -0.31
N SER A 7 12.09 -19.88 -0.60
CA SER A 7 12.27 -18.44 -0.64
C SER A 7 12.39 -17.94 0.80
N ARG A 8 13.44 -17.15 1.08
CA ARG A 8 13.58 -16.48 2.37
C ARG A 8 12.34 -15.60 2.64
N PRO A 9 11.94 -15.41 3.91
CA PRO A 9 10.74 -14.65 4.22
C PRO A 9 10.84 -13.22 3.70
N ILE A 10 9.75 -12.75 3.07
CA ILE A 10 9.61 -11.37 2.62
C ILE A 10 9.17 -10.56 3.84
N LEU A 11 10.04 -9.68 4.33
CA LEU A 11 9.75 -8.77 5.43
C LEU A 11 9.16 -7.46 4.88
N MET A 12 7.90 -7.18 5.18
CA MET A 12 7.27 -5.90 4.89
C MET A 12 7.31 -5.04 6.15
N GLN A 13 8.17 -4.03 6.18
CA GLN A 13 8.42 -3.25 7.39
C GLN A 13 8.12 -1.76 7.18
N HIS A 14 7.11 -1.26 7.89
CA HIS A 14 6.79 0.17 8.01
C HIS A 14 7.36 0.80 9.29
N TYR A 15 7.85 -0.02 10.22
CA TYR A 15 8.35 0.42 11.53
C TYR A 15 9.88 0.37 11.57
N PRO A 16 10.58 1.46 11.95
CA PRO A 16 12.02 1.60 11.72
C PRO A 16 12.86 0.62 12.56
N LEU A 17 14.01 0.25 12.00
CA LEU A 17 15.06 -0.48 12.71
C LEU A 17 15.67 0.36 13.84
N TYR A 18 16.41 -0.30 14.74
CA TYR A 18 17.08 0.36 15.84
C TYR A 18 18.04 1.45 15.35
N ARG A 19 17.86 2.65 15.88
CA ARG A 19 18.74 3.81 15.69
C ARG A 19 18.63 4.73 16.90
N GLN A 20 19.70 5.47 17.19
CA GLN A 20 19.76 6.31 18.41
C GLN A 20 18.95 7.60 18.29
N SER A 21 18.94 8.25 17.12
CA SER A 21 18.20 9.50 16.85
C SER A 21 18.10 9.74 15.34
N ASP A 22 17.45 10.83 14.93
CA ASP A 22 17.40 11.34 13.57
C ASP A 22 18.61 12.23 13.19
N ALA A 23 19.63 12.32 14.07
CA ALA A 23 20.72 13.30 13.96
C ALA A 23 21.49 13.22 12.62
N ASP A 24 21.64 12.02 12.09
CA ASP A 24 22.42 11.75 10.87
C ASP A 24 21.59 11.91 9.58
N CYS A 25 20.26 12.04 9.66
CA CYS A 25 19.36 12.12 8.51
C CYS A 25 19.34 13.53 7.91
N ASN A 26 19.77 13.71 6.67
CA ASN A 26 19.83 15.02 5.99
C ASN A 26 18.93 15.12 4.75
N ASP A 27 17.98 14.21 4.61
CA ASP A 27 17.02 14.17 3.53
C ASP A 27 15.97 15.29 3.63
N PHE A 28 15.21 15.51 2.56
CA PHE A 28 14.16 16.54 2.50
C PHE A 28 13.04 16.32 3.55
N ASP A 29 12.79 15.06 3.90
CA ASP A 29 11.85 14.64 4.93
C ASP A 29 12.49 14.45 6.31
N ALA A 30 13.74 14.91 6.50
CA ALA A 30 14.40 14.86 7.79
C ALA A 30 13.61 15.63 8.86
N ALA A 31 13.60 15.09 10.08
CA ALA A 31 12.97 15.73 11.22
C ALA A 31 13.57 17.15 11.45
N PRO A 32 12.73 18.15 11.80
CA PRO A 32 13.23 19.48 12.14
C PRO A 32 14.00 19.47 13.47
N LEU A 33 14.90 20.44 13.63
CA LEU A 33 15.54 20.71 14.92
C LEU A 33 14.50 21.28 15.92
N PRO A 34 14.52 20.92 17.21
CA PRO A 34 15.53 20.11 17.92
C PRO A 34 15.26 18.60 17.92
N ILE A 35 14.07 18.18 17.47
CA ILE A 35 13.56 16.80 17.56
C ILE A 35 14.48 15.82 16.83
N LYS A 36 15.16 16.29 15.78
CA LYS A 36 16.20 15.54 15.07
C LYS A 36 17.26 14.92 16.00
N HIS A 37 17.61 15.59 17.10
CA HIS A 37 18.62 15.13 18.05
C HIS A 37 18.03 14.43 19.29
N GLU A 38 16.72 14.29 19.36
CA GLU A 38 16.09 13.54 20.45
C GLU A 38 16.41 12.05 20.31
N ARG A 39 16.69 11.41 21.46
CA ARG A 39 17.00 9.98 21.49
C ARG A 39 15.73 9.17 21.36
N PHE A 40 15.76 8.17 20.50
CA PHE A 40 14.63 7.26 20.38
C PHE A 40 14.54 6.27 21.53
N ARG A 41 13.30 5.99 21.91
CA ARG A 41 12.93 4.93 22.84
C ARG A 41 12.74 3.64 22.07
N GLU A 42 13.59 2.67 22.37
CA GLU A 42 13.43 1.30 21.89
C GLU A 42 12.04 0.76 22.21
N ARG A 43 11.46 0.02 21.26
CA ARG A 43 10.11 -0.56 21.33
C ARG A 43 8.96 0.47 21.32
N TRP A 44 9.24 1.76 21.13
CA TRP A 44 8.23 2.83 20.99
C TRP A 44 8.39 3.61 19.69
N GLU A 45 9.59 4.12 19.44
CA GLU A 45 9.91 4.93 18.25
C GLU A 45 10.77 4.16 17.25
N CYS A 46 11.53 3.16 17.70
CA CYS A 46 12.29 2.24 16.88
C CYS A 46 12.24 0.81 17.45
N LEU A 47 12.69 -0.19 16.68
CA LEU A 47 12.88 -1.55 17.18
C LEU A 47 13.98 -1.60 18.23
N SER A 48 13.97 -2.66 19.05
CA SER A 48 15.12 -2.92 19.92
C SER A 48 16.34 -3.35 19.12
N GLN A 49 17.51 -3.16 19.72
CA GLN A 49 18.78 -3.54 19.10
C GLN A 49 18.82 -5.04 18.76
N GLU A 50 18.28 -5.89 19.64
CA GLU A 50 18.26 -7.35 19.44
C GLU A 50 17.33 -7.76 18.31
N ALA A 51 16.13 -7.17 18.24
CA ALA A 51 15.18 -7.43 17.18
C ALA A 51 15.75 -7.02 15.82
N THR A 52 16.40 -5.85 15.77
CA THR A 52 17.09 -5.38 14.56
C THR A 52 18.19 -6.34 14.13
N TYR A 53 19.01 -6.82 15.07
CA TYR A 53 20.05 -7.81 14.80
C TYR A 53 19.47 -9.13 14.27
N GLN A 54 18.39 -9.64 14.85
CA GLN A 54 17.70 -10.83 14.36
C GLN A 54 17.14 -10.64 12.95
N LEU A 55 16.52 -9.49 12.66
CA LEU A 55 16.03 -9.18 11.32
C LEU A 55 17.18 -9.11 10.32
N LEU A 56 18.27 -8.40 10.65
CA LEU A 56 19.43 -8.26 9.78
C LEU A 56 20.14 -9.59 9.50
N THR A 57 20.11 -10.53 10.44
CA THR A 57 20.70 -11.87 10.27
C THR A 57 19.82 -12.82 9.46
N GLN A 58 18.50 -12.67 9.53
CA GLN A 58 17.55 -13.57 8.86
C GLN A 58 17.14 -13.07 7.47
N ALA A 59 17.00 -11.76 7.27
CA ALA A 59 16.62 -11.15 6.00
C ALA A 59 17.84 -10.69 5.20
N ILE A 60 17.77 -10.78 3.87
CA ILE A 60 18.83 -10.29 2.97
C ILE A 60 18.69 -8.76 2.89
N PHE A 61 19.36 -8.05 3.79
CA PHE A 61 19.60 -6.62 3.62
C PHE A 61 20.90 -6.44 2.86
N THR A 62 20.83 -6.34 1.54
CA THR A 62 22.01 -6.04 0.72
C THR A 62 22.49 -4.61 1.00
N PRO A 63 23.78 -4.39 1.34
CA PRO A 63 24.30 -3.06 1.66
C PRO A 63 24.25 -2.07 0.48
N ASN A 64 24.09 -2.58 -0.75
CA ASN A 64 24.12 -1.78 -1.98
C ASN A 64 22.74 -1.66 -2.65
N ASN A 65 21.70 -2.20 -2.02
CA ASN A 65 20.35 -2.12 -2.55
C ASN A 65 19.42 -2.14 -1.34
N TYR A 66 19.01 -0.93 -0.92
CA TYR A 66 17.80 -0.80 -0.13
C TYR A 66 16.73 -1.56 -0.91
N ALA A 67 16.32 -2.71 -0.42
CA ALA A 67 15.17 -3.39 -0.97
C ALA A 67 13.93 -2.57 -0.57
N TYR A 68 13.79 -1.38 -1.15
CA TYR A 68 12.52 -1.06 -1.77
C TYR A 68 12.33 -2.10 -2.88
N ALA A 69 12.04 -3.35 -2.48
CA ALA A 69 10.92 -4.01 -3.11
C ALA A 69 9.75 -3.11 -2.76
N LYS A 70 9.60 -2.01 -3.52
CA LYS A 70 8.30 -1.49 -3.84
C LYS A 70 7.67 -2.70 -4.50
N CYS A 71 7.01 -3.53 -3.70
CA CYS A 71 6.00 -4.41 -4.23
C CYS A 71 5.09 -3.42 -4.91
N GLU A 72 5.32 -3.19 -6.21
CA GLU A 72 4.37 -2.53 -7.04
C GLU A 72 3.11 -3.32 -6.76
N ILE A 73 2.19 -2.69 -6.03
CA ILE A 73 0.90 -3.28 -5.72
C ILE A 73 0.43 -3.81 -7.08
N PRO A 74 0.25 -5.14 -7.22
CA PRO A 74 -0.04 -5.72 -8.52
C PRO A 74 -1.20 -4.92 -9.07
N ARG A 75 -1.02 -4.37 -10.28
CA ARG A 75 -2.06 -3.56 -10.91
C ARG A 75 -3.28 -4.47 -11.05
N GLU A 76 -4.23 -4.34 -10.12
CA GLU A 76 -5.48 -5.09 -10.12
C GLU A 76 -6.28 -4.69 -11.36
N SER A 77 -6.03 -5.38 -12.47
CA SER A 77 -6.70 -5.18 -13.75
C SER A 77 -8.20 -5.53 -13.63
N HIS A 78 -8.52 -6.44 -12.71
CA HIS A 78 -9.88 -6.83 -12.38
C HIS A 78 -10.73 -5.67 -11.84
N GLN A 79 -10.11 -4.74 -11.09
CA GLN A 79 -10.82 -3.60 -10.54
C GLN A 79 -11.27 -2.61 -11.64
N ARG A 80 -10.49 -2.43 -12.70
CA ARG A 80 -10.90 -1.60 -13.85
C ARG A 80 -12.07 -2.18 -14.63
N PHE A 81 -12.10 -3.50 -14.78
CA PHE A 81 -13.17 -4.21 -15.50
C PHE A 81 -14.51 -4.11 -14.76
N THR A 82 -14.49 -4.33 -13.45
CA THR A 82 -15.70 -4.28 -12.61
C THR A 82 -16.34 -2.89 -12.59
N TYR A 83 -15.54 -1.81 -12.50
CA TYR A 83 -16.07 -0.45 -12.56
C TYR A 83 -16.68 -0.09 -13.92
N LEU A 84 -16.04 -0.51 -15.03
CA LEU A 84 -16.57 -0.25 -16.38
C LEU A 84 -17.87 -1.01 -16.63
N ALA A 85 -17.93 -2.29 -16.27
CA ALA A 85 -19.14 -3.10 -16.40
C ALA A 85 -20.30 -2.53 -15.56
N GLY A 86 -20.02 -2.12 -14.31
CA GLY A 86 -21.00 -1.48 -13.44
C GLY A 86 -21.53 -0.16 -14.02
N ALA A 87 -20.66 0.69 -14.56
CA ALA A 87 -21.06 1.95 -15.20
C ALA A 87 -21.98 1.71 -16.41
N ILE A 88 -21.68 0.73 -17.26
CA ILE A 88 -22.51 0.38 -18.43
C ILE A 88 -23.90 -0.07 -17.99
N LEU A 89 -24.00 -0.95 -16.97
CA LEU A 89 -25.28 -1.43 -16.46
C LEU A 89 -26.14 -0.28 -15.88
N ILE A 90 -25.52 0.65 -15.14
CA ILE A 90 -26.21 1.83 -14.60
C ILE A 90 -26.70 2.73 -15.74
N PHE A 91 -25.87 2.98 -16.77
CA PHE A 91 -26.26 3.77 -17.93
C PHE A 91 -27.43 3.13 -18.70
N LEU A 92 -27.38 1.83 -18.95
CA LEU A 92 -28.47 1.10 -19.60
C LEU A 92 -29.75 1.15 -18.77
N TRP A 93 -29.66 1.03 -17.44
CA TRP A 93 -30.80 1.15 -16.54
C TRP A 93 -31.38 2.58 -16.53
N LEU A 94 -30.55 3.62 -16.56
CA LEU A 94 -31.00 5.01 -16.68
C LEU A 94 -31.70 5.25 -18.02
N ILE A 95 -31.14 4.77 -19.14
CA ILE A 95 -31.78 4.90 -20.46
C ILE A 95 -33.12 4.14 -20.48
N TYR A 96 -33.15 2.91 -19.98
CA TYR A 96 -34.37 2.11 -19.87
C TYR A 96 -35.42 2.82 -19.00
N SER A 97 -35.04 3.30 -17.82
CA SER A 97 -35.98 3.96 -16.91
C SER A 97 -36.51 5.29 -17.47
N LEU A 98 -35.69 6.08 -18.17
CA LEU A 98 -36.13 7.32 -18.83
C LEU A 98 -37.03 7.04 -20.03
N THR A 99 -36.70 6.04 -20.86
CA THR A 99 -37.51 5.66 -22.03
C THR A 99 -38.82 4.97 -21.64
N PHE A 100 -38.79 4.12 -20.61
CA PHE A 100 -39.97 3.46 -20.04
C PHE A 100 -40.89 4.46 -19.34
N ARG A 101 -40.36 5.41 -18.54
CA ARG A 101 -41.16 6.51 -17.97
C ARG A 101 -41.81 7.37 -19.07
N ARG A 102 -41.07 7.69 -20.15
CA ARG A 102 -41.62 8.42 -21.30
C ARG A 102 -42.72 7.62 -22.02
N ARG A 103 -42.56 6.31 -22.19
CA ARG A 103 -43.61 5.45 -22.77
C ARG A 103 -44.84 5.37 -21.87
N SER A 104 -44.69 5.10 -20.58
CA SER A 104 -45.79 5.08 -19.61
C SER A 104 -46.56 6.42 -19.58
N SER A 105 -45.84 7.55 -19.59
CA SER A 105 -46.47 8.87 -19.68
C SER A 105 -47.25 9.08 -21.00
N LYS A 106 -46.83 8.50 -22.12
CA LYS A 106 -47.56 8.60 -23.39
C LYS A 106 -48.80 7.71 -23.46
N TYR A 107 -48.80 6.55 -22.81
CA TYR A 107 -49.99 5.67 -22.73
C TYR A 107 -51.08 6.20 -21.77
N LYS A 108 -50.76 7.18 -20.91
CA LYS A 108 -51.71 7.77 -19.96
C LYS A 108 -52.54 8.95 -20.53
N TYR A 109 -52.13 9.51 -21.69
CA TYR A 109 -52.78 10.66 -22.33
C TYR A 109 -53.41 10.32 -23.70
N ARG A 110 -53.67 9.04 -23.98
CA ARG A 110 -54.43 8.54 -25.12
C ARG A 110 -55.56 7.65 -24.60
#